data_AF-A0A2E5KMQ8-F1
#
_entry.id   AF-A0A2E5KMQ8-F1
#
_cell.length_a   1.000
_cell.length_b   1.000
_cell.length_c   1.000
_cell.angle_alpha   90.00
_cell.angle_beta   90.00
_cell.angle_gamma   90.00
#
_symmetry.space_group_name_H-M   'P 1'
#
loop_
_entity.id
_entity.type
_entity.pdbx_description
1 polymer ?
#
loop_
_entity_poly.entity_id
_entity_poly.type
_entity_poly.pdbx_seq_one_letter_code
_entity_poly.pdbx_strand_id
1 'polypeptide(L)' 'MYDEQAVLQANEAFYAAFADADISAMVAVWAYDDDVAFTHPGWNVLTGYHDVVESWWSIL' A
#
# COMPACT_ATOMS: atom_id res chain seq x y z
N MET A 1 7.76 18.49 10.45
CA MET A 1 8.85 17.82 9.72
C MET A 1 8.63 16.34 9.95
N TYR A 2 8.35 15.56 8.90
CA TYR A 2 8.21 14.12 9.05
C TYR A 2 9.58 13.52 9.37
N ASP A 3 9.59 12.46 10.17
CA ASP A 3 10.80 11.70 10.43
C ASP A 3 11.19 10.93 9.16
N GLU A 4 12.31 11.32 8.55
CA GLU A 4 12.85 10.68 7.34
C GLU A 4 13.03 9.16 7.54
N GLN A 5 13.44 8.75 8.74
CA GLN A 5 13.62 7.34 9.06
C GLN A 5 12.30 6.59 9.03
N ALA A 6 11.21 7.20 9.54
CA ALA A 6 9.88 6.60 9.52
C ALA A 6 9.35 6.45 8.09
N VAL A 7 9.62 7.42 7.21
CA VAL A 7 9.24 7.35 5.79
C VAL A 7 9.98 6.21 5.09
N LEU A 8 11.29 6.07 5.33
CA LEU A 8 12.09 4.99 4.75
C LEU A 8 11.62 3.60 5.23
N GLN A 9 11.29 3.46 6.51
CA GLN A 9 10.75 2.22 7.07
C GLN A 9 9.41 1.83 6.46
N ALA A 10 8.50 2.78 6.25
CA ALA A 10 7.22 2.52 5.59
C ALA A 10 7.40 2.04 4.15
N ASN A 11 8.33 2.66 3.41
CA ASN A 11 8.67 2.24 2.05
C ASN A 11 9.30 0.84 2.01
N GLU A 12 10.22 0.53 2.92
CA GLU A 12 10.81 -0.81 3.03
C GLU A 12 9.75 -1.87 3.34
N ALA A 13 8.84 -1.61 4.29
CA ALA A 13 7.75 -2.52 4.63
C ALA A 13 6.81 -2.79 3.44
N PHE A 14 6.50 -1.76 2.64
CA PHE A 14 5.69 -1.91 1.43
C PHE A 14 6.33 -2.87 0.41
N TYR A 15 7.61 -2.68 0.10
CA TYR A 15 8.30 -3.53 -0.87
C TYR A 15 8.60 -4.93 -0.32
N ALA A 16 8.83 -5.08 0.98
CA ALA A 16 8.97 -6.39 1.62
C ALA A 16 7.66 -7.20 1.52
N ALA A 17 6.53 -6.59 1.89
CA ALA A 17 5.21 -7.23 1.78
C ALA A 17 4.90 -7.66 0.35
N PHE A 18 5.26 -6.83 -0.64
CA PHE A 18 5.11 -7.16 -2.05
C PHE A 18 5.99 -8.33 -2.48
N ALA A 19 7.28 -8.31 -2.11
CA ALA A 19 8.24 -9.35 -2.49
C ALA A 19 7.88 -10.73 -1.90
N ASP A 20 7.32 -10.75 -0.70
CA ASP A 20 6.92 -11.97 0.01
C ASP A 20 5.49 -12.44 -0.32
N ALA A 21 4.75 -11.69 -1.15
CA ALA A 21 3.31 -11.89 -1.39
C ALA A 21 2.48 -11.96 -0.08
N ASP A 22 2.87 -11.19 0.94
CA ASP A 22 2.19 -11.14 2.23
C ASP A 22 1.07 -10.10 2.20
N ILE A 23 -0.15 -10.58 1.95
CA ILE A 23 -1.34 -9.74 1.91
C ILE A 23 -1.64 -9.06 3.25
N SER A 24 -1.32 -9.70 4.38
CA SER A 24 -1.59 -9.12 5.70
C SER A 24 -0.65 -7.95 5.98
N ALA A 25 0.63 -8.12 5.64
CA ALA A 25 1.61 -7.04 5.73
C ALA A 25 1.31 -5.90 4.74
N MET A 26 0.88 -6.23 3.51
CA MET A 26 0.50 -5.23 2.51
C MET A 26 -0.69 -4.39 2.99
N VAL A 27 -1.73 -5.00 3.55
CA VAL A 27 -2.88 -4.27 4.10
C VAL A 27 -2.46 -3.34 5.26
N ALA A 28 -1.48 -3.74 6.07
CA ALA A 28 -1.03 -3.00 7.24
C ALA A 28 -0.22 -1.73 6.92
N VAL A 29 0.41 -1.63 5.74
CA VAL A 29 1.19 -0.44 5.36
C VAL A 29 0.33 0.70 4.82
N TRP A 30 -0.93 0.45 4.49
CA TRP A 30 -1.87 1.47 4.02
C TRP A 30 -2.55 2.18 5.18
N ALA A 31 -2.64 3.52 5.08
CA ALA A 31 -3.42 4.32 6.02
C ALA A 31 -4.91 4.02 5.85
N TYR A 32 -5.62 3.79 6.95
CA TYR A 32 -7.07 3.63 6.98
C TYR A 32 -7.75 5.00 6.84
N ASP A 33 -7.78 5.50 5.61
CA ASP A 33 -8.27 6.84 5.25
C ASP A 33 -8.94 6.80 3.86
N ASP A 34 -9.92 7.68 3.63
CA ASP A 34 -10.59 7.85 2.34
C ASP A 34 -9.73 8.68 1.35
N ASP A 35 -8.75 9.44 1.86
CA ASP A 35 -7.87 10.30 1.05
C ASP A 35 -6.67 9.54 0.42
N VAL A 36 -6.52 8.24 0.68
CA VAL A 36 -5.46 7.45 0.02
C VAL A 36 -5.76 7.26 -1.47
N ALA A 37 -4.71 7.26 -2.29
CA ALA A 37 -4.81 7.00 -3.71
C ALA A 37 -3.67 6.12 -4.20
N PHE A 38 -3.97 5.21 -5.12
CA PHE A 38 -2.99 4.25 -5.64
C PHE A 38 -3.33 3.83 -7.08
N THR A 39 -2.33 3.37 -7.83
CA THR A 39 -2.54 2.80 -9.17
C THR A 39 -1.53 1.70 -9.45
N HIS A 40 -2.04 0.58 -9.98
CA HIS A 40 -1.21 -0.45 -10.61
C HIS A 40 -0.91 -0.05 -12.05
N PRO A 41 0.24 -0.45 -12.64
CA PRO A 41 0.51 -0.21 -14.04
C PRO A 41 -0.62 -0.73 -14.95
N GLY A 42 -1.25 0.18 -15.70
CA GLY A 42 -2.35 -0.13 -16.63
C GLY A 42 -3.76 -0.09 -16.00
N TRP A 43 -3.90 0.22 -14.71
CA TRP A 43 -5.19 0.40 -14.04
C TRP A 43 -5.55 1.88 -13.94
N ASN A 44 -6.84 2.17 -13.70
CA ASN A 44 -7.26 3.50 -13.25
C ASN A 44 -6.73 3.77 -11.82
N VAL A 45 -6.73 5.05 -11.42
CA VAL A 45 -6.45 5.41 -10.02
C VAL A 45 -7.59 4.90 -9.14
N LEU A 46 -7.20 4.24 -8.06
CA LEU A 46 -8.07 3.81 -6.97
C LEU A 46 -7.99 4.83 -5.85
N THR A 47 -9.11 5.13 -5.21
CA THR A 47 -9.20 6.12 -4.13
C THR A 47 -9.93 5.52 -2.95
N GLY A 48 -9.45 5.81 -1.74
CA GLY A 48 -9.99 5.28 -0.50
C GLY A 48 -9.41 3.92 -0.11
N TYR A 49 -9.29 3.71 1.20
CA TYR A 49 -8.62 2.54 1.76
C TYR A 49 -9.13 1.22 1.19
N HIS A 50 -10.45 1.05 1.12
CA HIS A 50 -11.08 -0.21 0.72
C HIS A 50 -10.68 -0.64 -0.69
N ASP A 51 -10.84 0.25 -1.68
CA ASP A 51 -10.50 -0.05 -3.08
C ASP A 51 -9.00 -0.31 -3.25
N VAL A 52 -8.16 0.43 -2.52
CA VAL A 52 -6.71 0.21 -2.55
C VAL A 52 -6.35 -1.15 -1.98
N VAL A 53 -6.84 -1.54 -0.80
CA VAL A 53 -6.52 -2.84 -0.20
C VAL A 53 -7.10 -4.00 -1.00
N GLU A 54 -8.31 -3.89 -1.53
CA GLU A 54 -8.94 -4.91 -2.39
C GLU A 54 -8.12 -5.17 -3.66
N SER A 55 -7.49 -4.14 -4.24
CA SER A 55 -6.66 -4.30 -5.43
C SER A 55 -5.46 -5.23 -5.21
N TRP A 56 -4.91 -5.26 -3.99
CA TRP A 56 -3.74 -6.10 -3.68
C TRP A 56 -4.09 -7.59 -3.64
N TRP A 57 -5.32 -7.96 -3.26
CA TRP A 57 -5.81 -9.34 -3.35
C TRP A 57 -5.90 -9.86 -4.80
N SER A 58 -5.85 -8.97 -5.79
CA SER A 58 -5.93 -9.35 -7.20
C SER A 58 -4.57 -9.64 -7.82
N ILE A 59 -3.46 -9.23 -7.18
CA ILE A 59 -2.12 -9.30 -7.78
C ILE A 59 -1.04 -9.94 -6.90
N LEU A 60 -1.26 -10.06 -5.59
CA LEU A 60 -0.42 -10.81 -4.65
C LEU A 60 -0.92 -12.26 -4.57
#